data_AF-A0A536RC69-F1
#
_entry.id   AF-A0A536RC69-F1
#
_cell.length_a   1.000
_cell.length_b   1.000
_cell.length_c   1.000
_cell.angle_alpha   90.00
_cell.angle_beta   90.00
_cell.angle_gamma   90.00
#
_symmetry.space_group_name_H-M   'P 1'
#
loop_
_entity.id
_entity.type
_entity.pdbx_description
1 polymer ?
#
loop_
_entity_poly.entity_id
_entity_poly.type
_entity_poly.pdbx_seq_one_letter_code
_entity_poly.pdbx_strand_id
1 'polypeptide(L)' 'MKIKVTSVYVDDQNKALRFYTQVLGFAKKADFSQGPFRWLTVASPEEPDGTELQLALNDNPAAKAYQQAMF' A
#
# COMPACT_ATOMS: atom_id res chain seq x y z
N MET A 1 -6.50 -22.44 1.27
CA MET A 1 -6.38 -21.16 2.01
C MET A 1 -5.29 -20.32 1.34
N LYS A 2 -5.50 -19.03 1.07
CA LYS A 2 -4.54 -18.15 0.39
C LYS A 2 -4.41 -16.83 1.16
N ILE A 3 -3.21 -16.25 1.17
CA ILE A 3 -3.03 -14.85 1.59
C ILE A 3 -3.52 -13.98 0.43
N LYS A 4 -4.44 -13.05 0.70
CA LYS A 4 -5.03 -12.18 -0.34
C LYS A 4 -4.52 -10.75 -0.29
N VAL A 5 -3.94 -10.34 0.83
CA VAL A 5 -3.42 -8.98 1.04
C VAL A 5 -2.12 -9.06 1.83
N THR A 6 -1.15 -8.25 1.45
CA THR A 6 -0.01 -7.86 2.28
C THR A 6 0.10 -6.35 2.31
N SER A 7 0.79 -5.78 3.31
CA SER A 7 0.83 -4.34 3.53
C SER A 7 2.26 -3.82 3.59
N VAL A 8 2.47 -2.64 3.02
CA VAL A 8 3.68 -1.84 3.24
C VAL A 8 3.28 -0.48 3.83
N TYR A 9 4.06 -0.01 4.80
CA TYR A 9 3.86 1.30 5.41
C TYR A 9 4.55 2.39 4.60
N VAL A 10 3.83 3.45 4.25
CA VAL A 10 4.30 4.56 3.42
C VAL A 10 4.13 5.90 4.13
N ASP A 11 5.02 6.84 3.84
CA ASP A 11 5.02 8.22 4.35
C ASP A 11 3.89 9.06 3.75
N ASP A 12 3.63 8.88 2.45
CA ASP A 12 2.61 9.56 1.68
C ASP A 12 1.96 8.58 0.69
N GLN A 13 0.68 8.28 0.91
CA GLN A 13 -0.06 7.32 0.07
C GLN A 13 -0.23 7.78 -1.39
N ASN A 14 -0.27 9.09 -1.67
CA ASN A 14 -0.34 9.60 -3.05
C ASN A 14 0.99 9.45 -3.77
N LYS A 15 2.10 9.75 -3.08
CA LYS A 15 3.45 9.52 -3.60
C LYS A 15 3.69 8.04 -3.86
N ALA A 16 3.30 7.17 -2.92
CA ALA A 16 3.37 5.73 -3.09
C ALA A 16 2.52 5.27 -4.28
N LEU A 17 1.27 5.72 -4.40
CA LEU A 17 0.41 5.34 -5.52
C LEU A 17 1.07 5.63 -6.87
N ARG A 18 1.63 6.84 -7.03
CA ARG A 18 2.34 7.21 -8.26
C ARG A 18 3.53 6.30 -8.51
N PHE A 19 4.36 6.04 -7.50
CA PHE A 19 5.52 5.16 -7.64
C PHE A 19 5.11 3.74 -8.06
N TYR A 20 4.20 3.12 -7.31
CA TYR A 20 3.80 1.73 -7.57
C TYR A 20 3.06 1.57 -8.91
N THR A 21 2.31 2.59 -9.37
CA THR A 21 1.58 2.50 -10.65
C THR A 21 2.39 2.96 -11.85
N GLN A 22 3.09 4.09 -11.76
CA GLN A 22 3.76 4.73 -12.90
C GLN A 22 5.20 4.26 -13.08
N VAL A 23 5.89 3.87 -11.99
CA VAL A 23 7.27 3.40 -12.05
C VAL A 23 7.31 1.87 -12.08
N LEU A 24 6.58 1.22 -11.17
CA LEU A 24 6.59 -0.25 -11.07
C LEU A 24 5.51 -0.96 -11.90
N GLY A 25 4.54 -0.23 -12.46
CA GLY A 25 3.55 -0.79 -13.38
C GLY A 25 2.41 -1.58 -12.72
N PHE A 26 2.22 -1.50 -11.39
CA PHE A 26 1.05 -2.10 -10.75
C PHE A 26 -0.25 -1.37 -11.14
N ALA A 27 -1.37 -2.08 -11.12
CA ALA A 27 -2.68 -1.49 -11.32
C ALA A 27 -3.33 -1.12 -9.97
N LYS A 28 -3.94 0.07 -9.87
CA LYS A 28 -4.74 0.44 -8.70
C LYS A 28 -5.96 -0.49 -8.60
N LYS A 29 -6.16 -1.15 -7.46
CA LYS A 29 -7.26 -2.11 -7.23
C LYS A 29 -8.38 -1.52 -6.39
N ALA A 30 -8.07 -0.94 -5.22
CA ALA A 30 -9.05 -0.27 -4.36
C ALA A 30 -8.49 1.06 -3.84
N ASP A 31 -9.37 2.06 -3.68
CA ASP A 31 -9.02 3.40 -3.20
C ASP A 31 -10.25 4.06 -2.59
N PHE A 32 -10.42 3.95 -1.28
CA PHE A 32 -11.54 4.55 -0.55
C PHE A 32 -11.11 5.00 0.84
N SER A 33 -11.83 5.97 1.40
CA SER A 33 -11.50 6.57 2.70
C SER A 33 -12.67 6.48 3.67
N GLN A 34 -12.33 6.32 4.96
CA GLN A 34 -13.26 6.38 6.09
C GLN A 34 -12.61 7.23 7.18
N GLY A 35 -13.04 8.48 7.29
CA GLY A 35 -12.39 9.46 8.17
C GLY A 35 -10.91 9.64 7.81
N PRO A 36 -9.98 9.57 8.78
CA PRO A 36 -8.55 9.73 8.50
C PRO A 36 -7.92 8.49 7.84
N PHE A 37 -8.62 7.36 7.83
CA PHE A 37 -8.11 6.12 7.28
C PHE A 37 -8.42 6.02 5.78
N ARG A 38 -7.40 5.70 4.98
CA ARG A 38 -7.55 5.43 3.54
C ARG A 38 -7.08 4.01 3.24
N TRP A 39 -8.00 3.20 2.71
CA TRP A 39 -7.69 1.90 2.14
C TRP A 39 -7.26 2.07 0.68
N LEU A 40 -5.99 1.80 0.41
CA LEU A 40 -5.39 1.92 -0.91
C LEU A 40 -4.62 0.65 -1.23
N THR A 41 -5.00 -0.04 -2.31
CA THR A 41 -4.34 -1.25 -2.77
C THR A 41 -3.99 -1.19 -4.24
N VAL A 42 -2.90 -1.87 -4.59
CA VAL A 42 -2.46 -2.13 -5.96
C VAL A 42 -2.31 -3.64 -6.17
N ALA A 43 -2.43 -4.09 -7.41
CA ALA A 43 -2.30 -5.49 -7.80
C ALA A 43 -1.50 -5.62 -9.10
N SER A 44 -0.93 -6.82 -9.34
CA SER A 44 -0.27 -7.10 -10.63
C SER A 44 -1.30 -7.03 -11.76
N PRO A 45 -1.01 -6.35 -12.89
CA PRO A 45 -1.90 -6.36 -14.03
C PRO A 45 -2.03 -7.75 -14.67
N GLU A 46 -1.08 -8.66 -14.44
CA GLU A 46 -1.11 -10.04 -14.94
C GLU A 46 -2.05 -10.94 -14.11
N GLU A 47 -2.31 -10.57 -12.86
CA GLU A 47 -3.26 -11.28 -11.98
C GLU A 47 -4.16 -10.26 -11.23
N PRO A 48 -5.10 -9.60 -11.92
CA PRO A 48 -5.89 -8.49 -11.34
C PRO A 48 -6.74 -8.88 -10.14
N ASP A 49 -7.08 -10.17 -10.00
CA ASP A 49 -7.85 -10.73 -8.89
C ASP A 49 -6.99 -11.57 -7.92
N GLY A 50 -5.66 -11.44 -8.05
CA GLY A 50 -4.63 -12.12 -7.29
C GLY A 50 -4.45 -11.57 -5.88
N THR A 51 -3.20 -11.40 -5.47
CA THR A 51 -2.82 -10.81 -4.18
C THR A 51 -2.73 -9.28 -4.31
N GLU A 52 -3.27 -8.57 -3.34
CA GLU A 52 -3.18 -7.12 -3.27
C GLU A 52 -2.05 -6.65 -2.35
N LEU A 53 -1.35 -5.61 -2.77
CA LEU A 53 -0.42 -4.86 -1.93
C LEU A 53 -1.12 -3.61 -1.41
N GLN A 54 -1.37 -3.55 -0.11
CA GLN A 54 -1.88 -2.37 0.55
C GLN A 54 -0.75 -1.36 0.79
N LEU A 55 -0.99 -0.12 0.36
CA LEU A 55 -0.16 1.04 0.64
C LEU A 55 -0.73 1.73 1.88
N ALA A 56 -0.36 1.25 3.07
CA ALA A 56 -0.89 1.73 4.34
C ALA A 56 -0.13 2.98 4.80
N LEU A 57 -0.83 4.03 5.26
CA LEU A 57 -0.17 5.17 5.87
C LEU A 57 0.61 4.72 7.11
N ASN A 58 1.86 5.13 7.24
CA ASN A 58 2.63 4.88 8.45
C ASN A 58 2.22 5.88 9.54
N ASP A 59 1.06 5.71 10.14
CA ASP A 59 0.59 6.49 11.29
C ASP A 59 0.73 5.73 12.62
N ASN A 60 0.98 4.42 12.57
CA ASN A 60 1.26 3.58 13.72
C ASN A 60 2.62 3.92 14.36
N PRO A 61 2.67 4.34 15.65
CA PRO A 61 3.92 4.72 16.31
C PRO A 61 5.00 3.63 16.31
N ALA A 62 4.62 2.36 16.41
CA ALA A 62 5.57 1.25 16.40
C ALA A 62 6.22 1.06 15.01
N ALA A 63 5.41 1.15 13.94
CA ALA A 63 5.91 1.05 12.58
C ALA A 63 6.80 2.25 12.22
N LYS A 64 6.47 3.46 12.68
CA LYS A 64 7.33 4.64 12.55
C LYS A 64 8.69 4.45 13.22
N ALA A 65 8.69 4.03 14.49
CA ALA A 65 9.91 3.83 15.26
C ALA A 65 10.83 2.79 14.60
N TYR A 66 10.26 1.67 14.13
CA TYR A 66 11.01 0.65 13.41
C TYR A 66 11.63 1.20 12.12
N GLN A 67 10.85 1.91 11.30
CA GLN A 67 11.35 2.46 10.03
C GLN A 67 12.49 3.46 10.24
N GLN A 68 12.37 4.36 11.22
CA GLN A 68 13.40 5.35 11.58
C GLN A 68 14.66 4.72 12.17
N ALA A 69 14.55 3.54 12.79
CA ALA A 69 15.72 2.82 13.30
C ALA A 69 16.51 2.11 12.18
N MET A 70 15.89 1.83 11.04
CA MET A 70 16.47 1.06 9.94
C MET A 70 17.09 1.91 8.82
N PHE A 71 16.61 3.13 8.60
CA PHE A 71 17.00 4.01 7.50
C PHE A 71 17.15 5.46 7.98
#